data_AF-A0A3D2P519-F1
#
_entry.id   AF-A0A3D2P519-F1
#
_cell.length_a   1.000
_cell.length_b   1.000
_cell.length_c   1.000
_cell.angle_alpha   90.00
_cell.angle_beta   90.00
_cell.angle_gamma   90.00
#
_symmetry.space_group_name_H-M   'P 1'
#
loop_
_entity.id
_entity.type
_entity.pdbx_description
1 polymer ?
#
loop_
_entity_poly.entity_id
_entity_poly.type
_entity_poly.pdbx_seq_one_letter_code
_entity_poly.pdbx_strand_id
1 'polypeptide(L)' 'MNLLFLGDIVGRSGRQIVLQQVPELRKTLALDAVIANGENAAGGFGINASILEDLYDVGVDVVTL' A
#
# COMPACT_ATOMS: atom_id res chain seq x y z
N MET A 1 8.69 -1.55 -17.92
CA MET A 1 7.98 -0.83 -16.86
C MET A 1 7.32 -1.86 -15.96
N ASN A 2 7.78 -1.97 -14.72
CA ASN A 2 7.37 -2.98 -13.75
C ASN A 2 6.41 -2.34 -12.75
N LEU A 3 5.17 -2.84 -12.72
CA LEU A 3 4.12 -2.34 -11.84
C LEU A 3 3.75 -3.41 -10.82
N LEU A 4 3.57 -3.00 -9.57
CA LEU A 4 2.93 -3.81 -8.55
C LEU A 4 1.54 -3.23 -8.25
N PHE A 5 0.51 -4.03 -8.42
CA PHE A 5 -0.84 -3.70 -7.96
C PHE A 5 -1.17 -4.57 -6.75
N LEU A 6 -1.42 -3.93 -5.62
CA LEU A 6 -1.91 -4.56 -4.40
C LEU A 6 -3.44 -4.48 -4.39
N GLY A 7 -4.08 -5.62 -4.18
CA GLY A 7 -5.50 -5.66 -3.86
C GLY A 7 -5.80 -5.00 -2.51
N ASP A 8 -7.02 -5.17 -2.04
CA ASP A 8 -7.51 -4.54 -0.82
C ASP A 8 -6.60 -4.67 0.39
N ILE A 9 -6.19 -3.52 0.91
CA ILE A 9 -5.56 -3.41 2.21
C ILE A 9 -6.67 -3.45 3.26
N VAL A 10 -6.81 -4.58 3.95
CA VAL A 10 -7.87 -4.75 4.96
C VAL A 10 -7.30 -4.58 6.38
N GLY A 11 -7.73 -3.53 7.06
CA GLY A 11 -7.50 -3.31 8.48
C GLY A 11 -6.02 -3.21 8.89
N ARG A 12 -5.72 -3.56 10.16
CA ARG A 12 -4.36 -3.44 10.72
C ARG A 12 -3.40 -4.45 10.10
N SER A 13 -3.83 -5.69 9.88
CA SER A 13 -2.98 -6.75 9.32
C SER A 13 -2.54 -6.43 7.89
N GLY A 14 -3.46 -5.97 7.04
CA GLY A 14 -3.16 -5.54 5.68
C GLY A 14 -2.16 -4.37 5.68
N ARG A 15 -2.39 -3.36 6.52
CA ARG A 15 -1.44 -2.24 6.63
C ARG A 15 -0.04 -2.69 7.07
N GLN A 16 0.06 -3.53 8.10
CA GLN A 16 1.37 -3.96 8.60
C GLN A 16 2.20 -4.70 7.56
N ILE A 17 1.59 -5.61 6.78
CA ILE A 17 2.36 -6.33 5.77
C ILE A 17 2.80 -5.42 4.63
N VAL A 18 1.96 -4.45 4.24
CA VAL A 18 2.29 -3.47 3.20
C VAL A 18 3.47 -2.59 3.64
N LEU A 19 3.41 -2.04 4.86
CA LEU A 19 4.48 -1.21 5.41
C LEU A 19 5.82 -1.95 5.51
N GLN A 20 5.78 -3.26 5.76
CA GLN A 20 6.97 -4.08 5.88
C GLN A 20 7.52 -4.54 4.52
N GLN A 21 6.66 -4.90 3.56
CA GLN A 21 7.07 -5.61 2.34
C GLN A 21 7.26 -4.69 1.14
N VAL A 22 6.51 -3.60 1.01
CA VAL A 22 6.59 -2.73 -0.19
C VAL A 22 8.00 -2.18 -0.42
N PRO A 23 8.74 -1.67 0.59
CA PRO A 23 10.10 -1.18 0.38
C PRO A 23 11.05 -2.25 -0.20
N GLU A 24 10.93 -3.49 0.26
CA GLU A 24 11.79 -4.60 -0.17
C GLU A 24 11.36 -5.17 -1.53
N LEU A 25 10.05 -5.28 -1.78
CA LEU A 25 9.52 -5.68 -3.09
C LEU A 25 9.89 -4.69 -4.19
N ARG A 26 9.83 -3.39 -3.89
CA ARG A 26 10.24 -2.33 -4.82
C ARG A 26 11.69 -2.48 -5.27
N LYS A 27 12.60 -2.77 -4.34
CA LYS A 27 14.01 -3.04 -4.64
C LYS A 27 14.20 -4.35 -5.41
N THR A 28 13.60 -5.43 -4.91
CA THR A 28 13.83 -6.80 -5.41
C THR A 28 13.27 -7.01 -6.82
N LEU A 29 12.13 -6.39 -7.11
CA LEU A 29 11.43 -6.51 -8.40
C LEU A 29 11.74 -5.34 -9.34
N ALA A 30 12.57 -4.38 -8.92
CA ALA A 30 12.87 -3.15 -9.65
C ALA A 30 11.58 -2.48 -10.15
N LEU A 31 10.67 -2.16 -9.23
CA LEU A 31 9.36 -1.58 -9.54
C LEU A 31 9.49 -0.11 -9.92
N ASP A 32 8.81 0.28 -10.99
CA ASP A 32 8.68 1.69 -11.41
C ASP A 32 7.52 2.38 -10.68
N ALA A 33 6.45 1.64 -10.35
CA ALA A 33 5.35 2.13 -9.53
C ALA A 33 4.60 1.01 -8.77
N VAL A 34 3.94 1.41 -7.69
CA VAL A 34 3.14 0.59 -6.77
C VAL A 34 1.78 1.27 -6.60
N ILE A 35 0.71 0.53 -6.88
CA ILE A 35 -0.67 0.95 -6.69
C ILE A 35 -1.31 0.05 -5.64
N ALA A 36 -2.13 0.59 -4.75
CA ALA A 36 -2.85 -0.19 -3.75
C ALA A 36 -4.31 0.24 -3.60
N ASN A 37 -5.23 -0.72 -3.45
CA ASN A 37 -6.59 -0.41 -3.03
C ASN A 37 -6.65 -0.21 -1.50
N GLY A 38 -7.01 0.99 -1.08
CA GLY A 38 -7.12 1.40 0.32
C GLY A 38 -8.54 1.38 0.89
N GLU A 39 -9.55 0.90 0.16
CA GLU A 39 -10.98 1.01 0.54
C GLU A 39 -11.31 0.45 1.94
N ASN A 40 -10.51 -0.49 2.45
CA ASN A 40 -10.75 -1.21 3.70
C ASN A 40 -9.64 -1.00 4.75
N ALA A 41 -8.76 -0.01 4.56
CA ALA A 41 -7.54 0.13 5.36
C ALA A 41 -7.80 0.61 6.80
N ALA A 42 -8.84 1.43 7.02
CA ALA A 42 -9.23 1.95 8.33
C ALA A 42 -10.20 1.00 9.04
N GLY A 43 -9.67 -0.01 9.72
CA GLY A 43 -10.49 -0.92 10.53
C GLY A 43 -11.50 -1.76 9.72
N GLY A 44 -11.26 -1.92 8.41
CA GLY A 44 -12.13 -2.67 7.51
C GLY A 44 -13.16 -1.82 6.75
N PHE A 45 -13.12 -0.48 6.87
CA PHE A 45 -13.96 0.41 6.07
C PHE A 45 -13.34 1.81 5.93
N GLY A 46 -13.13 2.23 4.69
CA GLY A 46 -12.52 3.51 4.31
C GLY A 46 -11.01 3.58 4.57
N ILE A 47 -10.49 4.80 4.45
CA ILE A 47 -9.09 5.18 4.72
C ILE A 47 -9.07 6.53 5.45
N ASN A 48 -8.01 6.84 6.20
CA ASN A 48 -7.80 8.15 6.81
C ASN A 48 -6.44 8.73 6.39
N ALA A 49 -6.23 10.02 6.66
CA ALA A 49 -5.02 10.74 6.24
C ALA A 49 -3.73 10.10 6.77
N SER A 50 -3.68 9.71 8.05
CA SER A 50 -2.49 9.07 8.62
C SER A 50 -2.15 7.74 7.96
N ILE A 51 -3.16 6.94 7.60
CA ILE A 51 -2.94 5.67 6.89
C ILE A 51 -2.43 5.93 5.48
N LEU A 52 -2.98 6.94 4.80
CA LEU A 52 -2.55 7.30 3.46
C LEU A 52 -1.09 7.77 3.45
N GLU A 53 -0.71 8.61 4.43
CA GLU A 53 0.68 9.05 4.64
C GLU A 53 1.62 7.87 4.89
N ASP A 54 1.25 6.95 5.80
CA ASP A 54 2.04 5.74 6.08
C ASP A 54 2.30 4.91 4.80
N LEU A 55 1.30 4.79 3.91
CA LEU A 55 1.43 4.03 2.65
C LEU A 55 2.37 4.72 1.65
N TYR A 56 2.30 6.05 1.53
CA TYR A 56 3.19 6.81 0.66
C TYR A 56 4.64 6.76 1.15
N ASP A 57 4.86 6.84 2.47
CA ASP A 57 6.19 6.81 3.08
C ASP A 57 6.95 5.51 2.79
N VAL A 58 6.24 4.40 2.57
CA VAL A 58 6.85 3.09 2.25
C VAL A 58 6.97 2.81 0.75
N GLY A 59 6.57 3.76 -0.10
CA GLY A 59 6.74 3.68 -1.55
C GLY A 59 5.56 3.13 -2.33
N VAL A 60 4.33 3.21 -1.79
CA VAL A 60 3.11 3.21 -2.61
C VAL A 60 3.04 4.56 -3.33
N ASP A 61 2.74 4.60 -4.64
CA ASP A 61 2.64 5.88 -5.37
C ASP A 61 1.19 6.32 -5.57
N VAL A 62 0.27 5.35 -5.68
CA VAL A 62 -1.15 5.61 -5.91
C VAL A 62 -1.98 4.75 -4.97
N VAL A 63 -2.96 5.38 -4.33
CA VAL A 63 -3.99 4.69 -3.54
C VAL A 63 -5.34 4.89 -4.19
N THR A 64 -6.03 3.79 -4.49
CA THR A 64 -7.41 3.78 -4.99
C THR A 64 -8.39 3.46 -3.86
N LEU A 65 -9.69 3.59 -4.13
CA LEU A 65 -10.81 3.24 -3.25
C LEU A 65 -11.82 2.36 -3.99
#